data_AF-A0A382ZRM8-F1
#
_entry.id   AF-A0A382ZRM8-F1
#
_cell.length_a   1.000
_cell.length_b   1.000
_cell.length_c   1.000
_cell.angle_alpha   90.00
_cell.angle_beta   90.00
_cell.angle_gamma   90.00
#
_symmetry.space_group_name_H-M   'P 1'
#
loop_
_entity.id
_entity.type
_entity.pdbx_description
1 polymer ?
#
loop_
_entity_poly.entity_id
_entity_poly.type
_entity_poly.pdbx_seq_one_letter_code
_entity_poly.pdbx_strand_id
1 'polypeptide(L)'
;DIESQPFLESIRQMKLELGTASTLFMHLTLVPFIAVAGEIKTKPTQRSVKEMLSHGLQPDILICRSERELPEEAKKKIALFTNVEKESVISMPDAETIYKIPLILNEQRVDNLVVKKLDLKCKKPDLKDWNRVTQADLNPKGEVTISMVGKYVDLVDAYKSLNEALVHGGIQQELRVNINYVDSELLESSDVQETLGKTDAILVPGGFGERGIEGMIIAAEYARKEKIPYLGICLGMQVAVIENARNILGLENAH
;
A
#
# COMPACT_ATOMS: atom_id res chain seq x y z
N ASP A 1 6.79 7.38 -20.52
CA ASP A 1 7.47 8.66 -20.82
C ASP A 1 8.82 8.43 -21.51
N ILE A 2 9.56 9.51 -21.84
CA ILE A 2 10.89 9.39 -22.47
C ILE A 2 11.84 8.53 -21.61
N GLU A 3 11.79 8.72 -20.28
CA GLU A 3 12.53 7.92 -19.31
C GLU A 3 12.25 6.42 -19.39
N SER A 4 11.07 6.01 -19.88
CA SER A 4 10.66 4.62 -19.95
C SER A 4 11.11 3.91 -21.22
N GLN A 5 11.52 4.64 -22.26
CA GLN A 5 11.83 4.06 -23.58
C GLN A 5 12.93 2.99 -23.54
N PRO A 6 14.05 3.17 -22.82
CA PRO A 6 15.07 2.12 -22.72
C PRO A 6 14.54 0.83 -22.09
N PHE A 7 13.63 0.93 -21.12
CA PHE A 7 13.02 -0.24 -20.49
C PHE A 7 12.06 -0.96 -21.44
N LEU A 8 11.24 -0.22 -22.20
CA LEU A 8 10.34 -0.80 -23.20
C LEU A 8 11.11 -1.54 -24.30
N GLU A 9 12.20 -0.96 -24.80
CA GLU A 9 13.05 -1.63 -25.80
C GLU A 9 13.72 -2.88 -25.23
N SER A 10 14.18 -2.83 -23.97
CA SER A 10 14.80 -3.97 -23.29
C SER A 10 13.84 -5.16 -23.17
N ILE A 11 12.60 -4.93 -22.71
CA ILE A 11 11.61 -6.02 -22.57
C ILE A 11 11.13 -6.52 -23.94
N ARG A 12 11.13 -5.66 -24.97
CA ARG A 12 10.80 -6.04 -26.34
C ARG A 12 11.84 -7.02 -26.92
N GLN A 13 13.13 -6.71 -26.75
CA GLN A 13 14.22 -7.60 -27.15
C GLN A 13 14.18 -8.92 -26.37
N MET A 14 13.94 -8.86 -25.06
CA MET A 14 13.79 -10.05 -24.22
C MET A 14 12.69 -11.00 -24.73
N LYS A 15 11.54 -10.48 -25.16
CA LYS A 15 10.47 -11.29 -25.76
C LYS A 15 10.89 -11.95 -27.08
N LEU A 16 11.73 -11.30 -27.88
CA LEU A 16 12.27 -11.89 -29.12
C LEU A 16 13.24 -13.04 -28.84
N GLU A 17 14.09 -12.91 -27.82
CA GLU A 17 15.08 -13.93 -27.48
C GLU A 17 14.48 -15.14 -26.76
N LEU A 18 13.58 -14.90 -25.79
CA LEU A 18 13.01 -15.95 -24.94
C LEU A 18 11.72 -16.56 -25.50
N GLY A 19 11.04 -15.85 -26.41
CA GLY A 19 9.78 -16.28 -27.00
C GLY A 19 8.57 -16.13 -26.06
N THR A 20 7.39 -16.48 -26.58
CA THR A 20 6.09 -16.22 -25.94
C THR A 20 5.75 -17.19 -24.81
N ALA A 21 6.35 -18.38 -24.77
CA ALA A 21 6.14 -19.32 -23.67
C ALA A 21 6.89 -18.91 -22.38
N SER A 22 7.86 -17.99 -22.50
CA SER A 22 8.69 -17.53 -21.37
C SER A 22 8.53 -16.04 -21.07
N THR A 23 7.65 -15.34 -21.78
CA THR A 23 7.39 -13.91 -21.59
C THR A 23 5.91 -13.60 -21.69
N LEU A 24 5.43 -12.70 -20.84
CA LEU A 24 4.04 -12.23 -20.80
C LEU A 24 4.01 -10.75 -20.49
N PHE A 25 3.23 -9.98 -21.25
CA PHE A 25 3.01 -8.56 -21.00
C PHE A 25 1.63 -8.33 -20.40
N MET A 26 1.60 -7.88 -19.15
CA MET A 26 0.41 -7.40 -18.48
C MET A 26 0.43 -5.88 -18.46
N HIS A 27 -0.57 -5.24 -19.06
CA HIS A 27 -0.64 -3.79 -19.18
C HIS A 27 -1.77 -3.22 -18.32
N LEU A 28 -1.41 -2.32 -17.41
CA LEU A 28 -2.33 -1.64 -16.50
C LEU A 28 -2.81 -0.34 -17.15
N THR A 29 -4.12 -0.16 -17.27
CA THR A 29 -4.72 1.05 -17.84
C THR A 29 -5.81 1.61 -16.95
N LEU A 30 -6.07 2.92 -17.07
CA LEU A 30 -7.21 3.56 -16.43
C LEU A 30 -8.41 3.61 -17.39
N VAL A 31 -9.57 3.23 -16.87
CA VAL A 31 -10.88 3.30 -17.53
C VAL A 31 -11.76 4.24 -16.71
N PRO A 32 -11.75 5.55 -17.00
CA PRO A 32 -12.42 6.53 -16.17
C PRO A 32 -13.95 6.47 -16.34
N PHE A 33 -14.64 6.76 -15.24
CA PHE A 33 -16.08 6.98 -15.20
C PHE A 33 -16.35 8.49 -15.25
N ILE A 34 -17.19 8.93 -16.18
CA ILE A 34 -17.55 10.35 -16.32
C ILE A 34 -18.89 10.57 -15.64
N ALA A 35 -18.86 11.03 -14.39
CA ALA A 35 -20.05 11.16 -13.54
C ALA A 35 -21.17 11.98 -14.20
N VAL A 36 -20.84 13.09 -14.85
CA VAL A 36 -21.82 13.96 -15.53
C VAL A 36 -22.56 13.29 -16.69
N ALA A 37 -21.94 12.30 -17.33
CA ALA A 37 -22.50 11.57 -18.46
C ALA A 37 -22.99 10.16 -18.09
N GLY A 38 -22.74 9.71 -16.85
CA GLY A 38 -23.12 8.39 -16.36
C GLY A 38 -22.46 7.22 -17.10
N GLU A 39 -21.35 7.45 -17.79
CA GLU A 39 -20.75 6.47 -18.70
C GLU A 39 -19.25 6.25 -18.47
N ILE A 40 -18.82 5.03 -18.77
CA ILE A 40 -17.41 4.63 -18.76
C ILE A 40 -16.76 4.95 -20.10
N LYS A 41 -15.55 5.52 -20.08
CA LYS A 41 -14.79 5.83 -21.30
C LYS A 41 -13.66 4.84 -21.53
N THR A 42 -13.78 4.01 -22.55
CA THR A 42 -12.76 3.02 -22.93
C THR A 42 -11.64 3.61 -23.81
N LYS A 43 -11.80 4.83 -24.33
CA LYS A 43 -10.86 5.48 -25.25
C LYS A 43 -9.44 5.67 -24.69
N PRO A 44 -9.24 6.05 -23.41
CA PRO A 44 -7.90 6.15 -22.82
C PRO A 44 -7.12 4.82 -22.87
N THR A 45 -7.78 3.71 -22.51
CA THR A 45 -7.19 2.37 -22.61
C THR A 45 -6.80 2.02 -24.05
N GLN A 46 -7.67 2.30 -25.04
CA GLN A 46 -7.34 2.08 -26.46
C GLN A 46 -6.11 2.86 -26.92
N ARG A 47 -5.98 4.13 -26.50
CA ARG A 47 -4.83 4.97 -26.82
C ARG A 47 -3.56 4.46 -26.15
N SER A 48 -3.67 4.05 -24.88
CA SER A 48 -2.54 3.49 -24.13
C SER A 48 -2.01 2.21 -24.76
N VAL A 49 -2.88 1.29 -25.18
CA VAL A 49 -2.45 0.08 -25.91
C VAL A 49 -1.88 0.43 -27.28
N LYS A 50 -2.46 1.39 -28.01
CA LYS A 50 -1.90 1.85 -29.29
C LYS A 50 -0.47 2.39 -29.13
N GLU A 51 -0.19 3.09 -28.04
CA GLU A 51 1.15 3.55 -27.72
C GLU A 51 2.09 2.38 -27.39
N MET A 52 1.66 1.43 -26.55
CA MET A 52 2.45 0.21 -26.29
C MET A 52 2.79 -0.54 -27.58
N LEU A 53 1.85 -0.64 -28.52
CA LEU A 53 2.04 -1.25 -29.84
C LEU A 53 3.01 -0.46 -30.73
N SER A 54 3.10 0.87 -30.60
CA SER A 54 4.05 1.68 -31.36
C SER A 54 5.51 1.34 -31.01
N HIS A 55 5.73 0.85 -29.78
CA HIS A 55 7.01 0.28 -29.30
C HIS A 55 7.15 -1.22 -29.63
N GLY A 56 6.27 -1.80 -30.46
CA GLY A 56 6.34 -3.22 -30.84
C GLY A 56 5.92 -4.20 -29.74
N LEU A 57 5.19 -3.73 -28.72
CA LEU A 57 4.74 -4.55 -27.58
C LEU A 57 3.22 -4.77 -27.68
N GLN A 58 2.80 -6.02 -27.88
CA GLN A 58 1.39 -6.43 -27.78
C GLN A 58 1.09 -6.91 -26.36
N PRO A 59 0.15 -6.31 -25.62
CA PRO A 59 -0.25 -6.81 -24.32
C PRO A 59 -0.93 -8.18 -24.45
N ASP A 60 -0.60 -9.06 -23.53
CA ASP A 60 -1.19 -10.38 -23.39
C ASP A 60 -2.39 -10.38 -22.44
N ILE A 61 -2.37 -9.50 -21.42
CA ILE A 61 -3.43 -9.26 -20.44
C ILE A 61 -3.58 -7.74 -20.22
N LEU A 62 -4.81 -7.23 -20.16
CA LEU A 62 -5.13 -5.86 -19.78
C LEU A 62 -5.76 -5.83 -18.40
N ILE A 63 -5.15 -5.11 -17.46
CA ILE A 63 -5.76 -4.79 -16.18
C ILE A 63 -6.38 -3.40 -16.29
N CYS A 64 -7.69 -3.33 -16.35
CA CYS A 64 -8.41 -2.08 -16.52
C CYS A 64 -8.89 -1.55 -15.16
N ARG A 65 -8.11 -0.64 -14.56
CA ARG A 65 -8.47 0.06 -13.32
C ARG A 65 -9.64 1.00 -13.56
N SER A 66 -10.62 0.98 -12.67
CA SER A 66 -11.81 1.82 -12.74
C SER A 66 -12.41 2.02 -11.34
N GLU A 67 -13.26 3.03 -11.16
CA GLU A 67 -14.00 3.22 -9.91
C GLU A 67 -15.07 2.14 -9.70
N ARG A 68 -15.58 1.57 -10.81
CA ARG A 68 -16.70 0.61 -10.82
C ARG A 68 -16.38 -0.57 -11.70
N GLU A 69 -17.11 -1.66 -11.54
CA GLU A 69 -16.99 -2.83 -12.39
C GLU A 69 -17.29 -2.48 -13.86
N LEU A 70 -16.47 -3.03 -14.77
CA LEU A 70 -16.66 -2.82 -16.20
C LEU A 70 -17.79 -3.70 -16.73
N PRO A 71 -18.79 -3.10 -17.41
CA PRO A 71 -19.83 -3.88 -18.08
C PRO A 71 -19.23 -4.71 -19.21
N GLU A 72 -19.86 -5.85 -19.51
CA GLU A 72 -19.39 -6.78 -20.53
C GLU A 72 -19.25 -6.16 -21.92
N GLU A 73 -20.08 -5.17 -22.26
CA GLU A 73 -19.97 -4.40 -23.49
C GLU A 73 -18.68 -3.57 -23.56
N ALA A 74 -18.26 -2.96 -22.44
CA ALA A 74 -17.01 -2.23 -22.37
C ALA A 74 -15.81 -3.16 -22.55
N LYS A 75 -15.82 -4.34 -21.91
CA LYS A 75 -14.76 -5.36 -22.08
C LYS A 75 -14.68 -5.83 -23.53
N LYS A 76 -15.81 -6.17 -24.16
CA LYS A 76 -15.88 -6.55 -25.59
C LYS A 76 -15.32 -5.46 -26.49
N LYS A 77 -15.69 -4.21 -26.23
CA LYS A 77 -15.20 -3.06 -26.99
C LYS A 77 -13.69 -2.88 -26.82
N ILE A 78 -13.17 -2.96 -25.60
CA ILE A 78 -11.72 -2.88 -25.35
C ILE A 78 -11.01 -3.99 -26.13
N ALA A 79 -11.40 -5.25 -25.91
CA ALA A 79 -10.84 -6.43 -26.57
C ALA A 79 -10.73 -6.26 -28.10
N LEU A 80 -11.83 -5.84 -28.73
CA LEU A 80 -11.89 -5.61 -30.18
C LEU A 80 -10.92 -4.51 -30.64
N PHE A 81 -10.86 -3.39 -29.94
CA PHE A 81 -10.03 -2.24 -30.34
C PHE A 81 -8.56 -2.38 -29.96
N THR A 82 -8.21 -3.30 -29.05
CA THR A 82 -6.84 -3.53 -28.58
C THR A 82 -6.22 -4.83 -29.09
N ASN A 83 -6.97 -5.63 -29.85
CA ASN A 83 -6.55 -6.95 -30.34
C ASN A 83 -6.11 -7.89 -29.20
N VAL A 84 -6.86 -7.87 -28.09
CA VAL A 84 -6.63 -8.74 -26.92
C VAL A 84 -7.86 -9.64 -26.76
N GLU A 85 -7.65 -10.90 -26.38
CA GLU A 85 -8.76 -11.82 -26.08
C GLU A 85 -9.68 -11.22 -25.01
N LYS A 86 -10.99 -11.38 -25.16
CA LYS A 86 -11.98 -10.79 -24.24
C LYS A 86 -11.74 -11.22 -22.80
N GLU A 87 -11.40 -12.49 -22.60
CA GLU A 87 -11.08 -13.10 -21.30
C GLU A 87 -9.83 -12.49 -20.67
N SER A 88 -8.94 -11.90 -21.49
CA SER A 88 -7.72 -11.23 -21.04
C SER A 88 -7.93 -9.73 -20.77
N VAL A 89 -9.17 -9.22 -20.83
CA VAL A 89 -9.54 -7.87 -20.40
C VAL A 89 -10.17 -7.93 -19.01
N ILE A 90 -9.37 -7.58 -18.00
CA ILE A 90 -9.69 -7.75 -16.58
C ILE A 90 -10.27 -6.45 -16.02
N SER A 91 -11.44 -6.53 -15.40
CA SER A 91 -12.06 -5.40 -14.71
C SER A 91 -11.44 -5.25 -13.33
N MET A 92 -10.85 -4.11 -13.01
CA MET A 92 -10.18 -3.90 -11.73
C MET A 92 -10.78 -2.69 -11.00
N PRO A 93 -12.00 -2.82 -10.42
CA PRO A 93 -12.62 -1.74 -9.67
C PRO A 93 -11.76 -1.34 -8.47
N ASP A 94 -12.04 -0.18 -7.88
CA ASP A 94 -11.48 0.17 -6.59
C ASP A 94 -11.87 -0.86 -5.54
N ALA A 95 -10.86 -1.39 -4.85
CA ALA A 95 -11.04 -2.38 -3.80
C ALA A 95 -11.13 -1.66 -2.46
N GLU A 96 -11.99 -2.15 -1.57
CA GLU A 96 -12.15 -1.62 -0.20
C GLU A 96 -10.84 -1.70 0.60
N THR A 97 -10.01 -2.71 0.30
CA THR A 97 -8.69 -2.92 0.88
C THR A 97 -7.76 -3.56 -0.13
N ILE A 98 -6.46 -3.29 0.00
CA ILE A 98 -5.41 -3.88 -0.87
C ILE A 98 -5.38 -5.41 -0.74
N TYR A 99 -5.79 -5.96 0.41
CA TYR A 99 -5.77 -7.41 0.64
C TYR A 99 -6.85 -8.16 -0.16
N LYS A 100 -7.85 -7.44 -0.69
CA LYS A 100 -8.91 -8.01 -1.53
C LYS A 100 -8.49 -8.15 -3.00
N ILE A 101 -7.42 -7.47 -3.44
CA ILE A 101 -6.92 -7.48 -4.82
C ILE A 101 -6.65 -8.92 -5.34
N PRO A 102 -5.93 -9.79 -4.61
CA PRO A 102 -5.70 -11.16 -5.07
C PRO A 102 -6.98 -11.97 -5.27
N LEU A 103 -7.99 -11.74 -4.43
CA LEU A 103 -9.30 -12.40 -4.53
C LEU A 103 -10.03 -11.95 -5.80
N ILE A 104 -10.08 -10.64 -6.07
CA ILE A 104 -10.71 -10.06 -7.29
C ILE A 104 -10.04 -10.59 -8.56
N LEU A 105 -8.70 -10.69 -8.56
CA LEU A 105 -7.95 -11.22 -9.71
C LEU A 105 -8.17 -12.73 -9.90
N ASN A 106 -8.25 -13.51 -8.82
CA ASN A 106 -8.53 -14.94 -8.89
C ASN A 106 -9.97 -15.24 -9.35
N GLU A 107 -10.96 -14.46 -8.90
CA GLU A 107 -12.36 -14.56 -9.36
C GLU A 107 -12.47 -14.40 -10.89
N GLN A 108 -11.67 -13.49 -11.46
CA GLN A 108 -11.55 -13.28 -12.90
C GLN A 108 -10.55 -14.22 -13.59
N ARG A 109 -10.00 -15.20 -12.87
CA ARG A 109 -9.10 -16.25 -13.37
C ARG A 109 -7.80 -15.72 -14.00
N VAL A 110 -7.29 -14.58 -13.53
CA VAL A 110 -6.07 -13.96 -14.06
C VAL A 110 -4.86 -14.86 -13.90
N ASP A 111 -4.76 -15.53 -12.74
CA ASP A 111 -3.76 -16.56 -12.46
C ASP A 111 -3.79 -17.70 -13.49
N ASN A 112 -4.97 -18.20 -13.85
CA ASN A 112 -5.12 -19.25 -14.86
C ASN A 112 -4.70 -18.77 -16.26
N LEU A 113 -4.96 -17.50 -16.59
CA LEU A 113 -4.50 -16.91 -17.86
C LEU A 113 -2.98 -16.85 -17.92
N VAL A 114 -2.33 -16.42 -16.82
CA VAL A 114 -0.87 -16.38 -16.73
C VAL A 114 -0.28 -17.78 -16.85
N VAL A 115 -0.80 -18.75 -16.08
CA VAL A 115 -0.35 -20.15 -16.12
C VAL A 115 -0.50 -20.75 -17.51
N LYS A 116 -1.63 -20.51 -18.18
CA LYS A 116 -1.88 -21.00 -19.55
C LYS A 116 -0.96 -20.37 -20.57
N LYS A 117 -0.78 -19.04 -20.55
CA LYS A 117 0.02 -18.31 -21.55
C LYS A 117 1.52 -18.62 -21.43
N LEU A 118 2.00 -18.91 -20.22
CA LEU A 118 3.39 -19.29 -19.96
C LEU A 118 3.63 -20.82 -19.93
N ASP A 119 2.65 -21.63 -20.32
CA ASP A 119 2.70 -23.10 -20.31
C ASP A 119 3.22 -23.70 -18.97
N LEU A 120 2.76 -23.11 -17.85
CA LEU A 120 3.19 -23.52 -16.51
C LEU A 120 2.34 -24.67 -15.98
N LYS A 121 2.97 -25.57 -15.22
CA LYS A 121 2.27 -26.63 -14.48
C LYS A 121 2.13 -26.23 -13.01
N CYS A 122 1.01 -25.58 -12.69
CA CYS A 122 0.71 -25.08 -11.36
C CYS A 122 -0.50 -25.78 -10.73
N LYS A 123 -0.50 -25.88 -9.40
CA LYS A 123 -1.70 -26.26 -8.63
C LYS A 123 -2.62 -25.04 -8.49
N LYS A 124 -3.91 -25.27 -8.22
CA LYS A 124 -4.82 -24.17 -7.84
C LYS A 124 -4.34 -23.50 -6.55
N PRO A 125 -4.45 -22.16 -6.43
CA PRO A 125 -4.04 -21.46 -5.21
C PRO A 125 -4.97 -21.79 -4.04
N ASP A 126 -4.42 -21.91 -2.83
CA ASP A 126 -5.20 -21.87 -1.60
C ASP A 126 -5.26 -20.41 -1.12
N LEU A 127 -6.48 -19.85 -1.05
CA LEU A 127 -6.72 -18.45 -0.69
C LEU A 127 -7.25 -18.28 0.75
N LYS A 128 -7.17 -19.31 1.60
CA LYS A 128 -7.67 -19.23 2.98
C LYS A 128 -7.06 -18.07 3.76
N ASP A 129 -5.76 -17.85 3.65
CA ASP A 129 -5.09 -16.77 4.38
C ASP A 129 -5.53 -15.39 3.87
N TRP A 130 -5.66 -15.21 2.55
CA TRP A 130 -6.18 -13.98 1.96
C TRP A 130 -7.61 -13.68 2.42
N ASN A 131 -8.46 -14.72 2.48
CA ASN A 131 -9.82 -14.56 3.00
C ASN A 131 -9.81 -14.18 4.48
N ARG A 132 -8.98 -14.84 5.30
CA ARG A 132 -8.84 -14.52 6.74
C ARG A 132 -8.41 -13.08 6.96
N VAL A 133 -7.37 -12.64 6.25
CA VAL A 133 -6.84 -11.26 6.33
C VAL A 133 -7.91 -10.25 5.91
N THR A 134 -8.56 -10.47 4.76
CA THR A 134 -9.60 -9.58 4.25
C THR A 134 -10.79 -9.49 5.21
N GLN A 135 -11.19 -10.61 5.83
CA GLN A 135 -12.29 -10.62 6.80
C GLN A 135 -11.95 -9.87 8.08
N ALA A 136 -10.75 -10.06 8.63
CA ALA A 136 -10.31 -9.38 9.84
C ALA A 136 -10.10 -7.87 9.63
N ASP A 137 -9.61 -7.47 8.45
CA ASP A 137 -9.41 -6.06 8.07
C ASP A 137 -10.75 -5.32 7.87
N LEU A 138 -11.70 -5.95 7.17
CA LEU A 138 -13.00 -5.33 6.88
C LEU A 138 -14.00 -5.41 8.05
N ASN A 139 -13.86 -6.39 8.94
CA ASN A 139 -14.79 -6.62 10.07
C ASN A 139 -14.04 -6.73 11.41
N PRO A 140 -13.38 -5.65 11.87
CA PRO A 140 -12.69 -5.65 13.17
C PRO A 140 -13.70 -5.75 14.33
N LYS A 141 -13.32 -6.42 15.41
CA LYS A 141 -14.13 -6.62 16.63
C LYS A 141 -13.94 -5.54 17.69
N GLY A 142 -12.96 -4.66 17.49
CA GLY A 142 -12.63 -3.56 18.37
C GLY A 142 -11.63 -2.63 17.70
N GLU A 143 -11.13 -1.66 18.45
CA GLU A 143 -10.15 -0.70 17.97
C GLU A 143 -9.07 -0.45 19.01
N VAL A 144 -7.91 -0.02 18.53
CA VAL A 144 -6.78 0.42 19.35
C VAL A 144 -6.19 1.69 18.73
N THR A 145 -5.92 2.70 19.55
CA THR A 145 -5.32 3.96 19.10
C THR A 145 -3.84 3.97 19.45
N ILE A 146 -2.99 4.16 18.43
CA ILE A 146 -1.55 4.26 18.58
C ILE A 146 -1.12 5.67 18.19
N SER A 147 -0.54 6.41 19.13
CA SER A 147 0.06 7.72 18.84
C SER A 147 1.46 7.53 18.26
N MET A 148 1.63 7.87 16.99
CA MET A 148 2.92 7.85 16.30
C MET A 148 3.55 9.24 16.38
N VAL A 149 4.57 9.38 17.22
CA VAL A 149 5.26 10.66 17.48
C VAL A 149 6.49 10.75 16.60
N GLY A 150 6.41 11.53 15.51
CA GLY A 150 7.44 11.61 14.49
C GLY A 150 7.58 13.01 13.91
N LYS A 151 8.60 13.23 13.08
CA LYS A 151 8.89 14.54 12.49
C LYS A 151 8.07 14.86 11.22
N TYR A 152 7.78 13.84 10.42
CA TYR A 152 7.14 14.00 9.11
C TYR A 152 5.70 13.46 9.10
N VAL A 153 4.81 14.07 9.91
CA VAL A 153 3.43 13.59 10.03
C VAL A 153 2.56 13.86 8.80
N ASP A 154 2.89 14.91 8.03
CA ASP A 154 2.13 15.27 6.82
C ASP A 154 2.42 14.36 5.62
N LEU A 155 3.51 13.60 5.67
CA LEU A 155 3.88 12.66 4.62
C LEU A 155 3.60 11.23 5.08
N VAL A 156 2.32 10.83 5.02
CA VAL A 156 1.88 9.47 5.41
C VAL A 156 2.70 8.36 4.73
N ASP A 157 3.18 8.62 3.51
CA ASP A 157 4.03 7.69 2.77
C ASP A 157 5.42 7.45 3.40
N ALA A 158 5.94 8.40 4.19
CA ALA A 158 7.21 8.23 4.91
C ALA A 158 7.17 7.05 5.89
N TYR A 159 5.97 6.71 6.39
CA TYR A 159 5.76 5.64 7.35
C TYR A 159 4.99 4.46 6.77
N LYS A 160 4.90 4.33 5.43
CA LYS A 160 4.05 3.30 4.80
C LYS A 160 4.30 1.89 5.35
N SER A 161 5.55 1.44 5.40
CA SER A 161 5.89 0.10 5.92
C SER A 161 5.54 -0.07 7.40
N LEU A 162 5.66 0.99 8.19
CA LEU A 162 5.35 0.98 9.62
C LEU A 162 3.83 0.93 9.83
N ASN A 163 3.09 1.74 9.08
CA ASN A 163 1.62 1.73 9.08
C ASN A 163 1.09 0.35 8.70
N GLU A 164 1.63 -0.28 7.65
CA GLU A 164 1.26 -1.64 7.27
C GLU A 164 1.61 -2.67 8.36
N ALA A 165 2.76 -2.55 9.02
CA ALA A 165 3.12 -3.45 10.12
C ALA A 165 2.14 -3.34 11.29
N LEU A 166 1.72 -2.11 11.64
CA LEU A 166 0.69 -1.89 12.65
C LEU A 166 -0.66 -2.46 12.22
N VAL A 167 -1.09 -2.22 10.98
CA VAL A 167 -2.33 -2.79 10.42
C VAL A 167 -2.30 -4.31 10.47
N HIS A 168 -1.20 -4.96 10.08
CA HIS A 168 -1.04 -6.41 10.19
C HIS A 168 -1.12 -6.91 11.64
N GLY A 169 -0.56 -6.16 12.59
CA GLY A 169 -0.71 -6.43 14.02
C GLY A 169 -2.18 -6.37 14.47
N GLY A 170 -2.91 -5.36 14.00
CA GLY A 170 -4.36 -5.22 14.20
C GLY A 170 -5.15 -6.39 13.61
N ILE A 171 -4.91 -6.72 12.34
CA ILE A 171 -5.54 -7.85 11.64
C ILE A 171 -5.33 -9.16 12.40
N GLN A 172 -4.14 -9.39 12.95
CA GLN A 172 -3.85 -10.59 13.73
C GLN A 172 -4.66 -10.68 15.02
N GLN A 173 -5.06 -9.53 15.59
CA GLN A 173 -5.89 -9.44 16.79
C GLN A 173 -7.37 -9.14 16.48
N GLU A 174 -7.75 -9.06 15.20
CA GLU A 174 -9.07 -8.61 14.74
C GLU A 174 -9.46 -7.22 15.28
N LEU A 175 -8.48 -6.31 15.38
CA LEU A 175 -8.65 -4.93 15.84
C LEU A 175 -8.36 -3.95 14.71
N ARG A 176 -9.12 -2.85 14.68
CA ARG A 176 -8.81 -1.68 13.88
C ARG A 176 -7.71 -0.87 14.55
N VAL A 177 -6.62 -0.61 13.84
CA VAL A 177 -5.57 0.30 14.34
C VAL A 177 -5.85 1.71 13.85
N ASN A 178 -6.11 2.61 14.81
CA ASN A 178 -6.24 4.04 14.57
C ASN A 178 -4.89 4.69 14.86
N ILE A 179 -4.22 5.24 13.85
CA ILE A 179 -2.93 5.90 14.03
C ILE A 179 -3.18 7.40 14.22
N ASN A 180 -2.84 7.91 15.41
CA ASN A 180 -2.79 9.34 15.69
C ASN A 180 -1.39 9.86 15.38
N TYR A 181 -1.22 10.62 14.30
CA TYR A 181 0.08 11.17 13.94
C TYR A 181 0.33 12.46 14.72
N VAL A 182 1.44 12.51 15.44
CA VAL A 182 1.79 13.61 16.33
C VAL A 182 3.13 14.17 15.91
N ASP A 183 3.16 15.46 15.57
CA ASP A 183 4.40 16.14 15.22
C ASP A 183 5.25 16.32 16.47
N SER A 184 6.41 15.66 16.49
CA SER A 184 7.38 15.77 17.57
C SER A 184 7.92 17.19 17.78
N GLU A 185 7.88 18.07 16.78
CA GLU A 185 8.34 19.46 16.92
C GLU A 185 7.32 20.36 17.64
N LEU A 186 6.05 19.94 17.68
CA LEU A 186 4.97 20.68 18.33
C LEU A 186 4.64 20.15 19.73
N LEU A 187 5.29 19.07 20.15
CA LEU A 187 4.97 18.42 21.41
C LEU A 187 5.72 19.08 22.57
N GLU A 188 4.99 19.68 23.50
CA GLU A 188 5.54 20.31 24.70
C GLU A 188 5.07 19.58 25.97
N SER A 189 5.85 19.66 27.05
CA SER A 189 5.50 18.98 28.30
C SER A 189 4.20 19.51 28.93
N SER A 190 3.83 20.75 28.64
CA SER A 190 2.62 21.39 29.17
C SER A 190 1.32 20.89 28.53
N ASP A 191 1.37 20.39 27.30
CA ASP A 191 0.19 19.99 26.53
C ASP A 191 0.22 18.52 26.05
N VAL A 192 1.25 17.74 26.42
CA VAL A 192 1.44 16.35 25.98
C VAL A 192 0.20 15.48 26.10
N GLN A 193 -0.58 15.61 27.18
CA GLN A 193 -1.81 14.85 27.37
C GLN A 193 -2.93 15.29 26.40
N GLU A 194 -3.04 16.59 26.15
CA GLU A 194 -4.02 17.14 25.20
C GLU A 194 -3.68 16.73 23.77
N THR A 195 -2.40 16.86 23.40
CA THR A 195 -1.87 16.54 22.07
C THR A 195 -1.93 15.05 21.75
N LEU A 196 -1.57 14.17 22.70
CA LEU A 196 -1.64 12.72 22.50
C LEU A 196 -3.08 12.18 22.58
N GLY A 197 -3.96 12.88 23.29
CA GLY A 197 -5.37 12.52 23.46
C GLY A 197 -5.56 11.13 24.07
N LYS A 198 -6.65 10.45 23.68
CA LYS A 198 -6.88 9.05 24.06
C LYS A 198 -5.96 8.14 23.25
N THR A 199 -4.86 7.71 23.86
CA THR A 199 -3.88 6.80 23.26
C THR A 199 -3.73 5.52 24.08
N ASP A 200 -3.70 4.37 23.41
CA ASP A 200 -3.51 3.06 24.04
C ASP A 200 -2.04 2.63 23.99
N ALA A 201 -1.24 3.19 23.07
CA ALA A 201 0.19 2.97 22.95
C ALA A 201 0.89 4.14 22.25
N ILE A 202 2.15 4.38 22.60
CA ILE A 202 2.99 5.39 21.95
C ILE A 202 4.06 4.70 21.13
N LEU A 203 4.19 5.10 19.86
CA LEU A 203 5.23 4.64 18.96
C LEU A 203 6.10 5.83 18.57
N VAL A 204 7.41 5.70 18.79
CA VAL A 204 8.40 6.63 18.24
C VAL A 204 9.16 5.92 17.11
N PRO A 205 8.99 6.35 15.85
CA PRO A 205 9.60 5.70 14.71
C PRO A 205 11.09 6.01 14.63
N GLY A 206 11.75 5.46 13.60
CA GLY A 206 13.08 5.91 13.23
C GLY A 206 13.04 7.35 12.71
N GLY A 207 14.16 8.06 12.86
CA GLY A 207 14.34 9.41 12.35
C GLY A 207 15.80 9.69 12.01
N PHE A 208 16.03 10.79 11.30
CA PHE A 208 17.37 11.24 10.95
C PHE A 208 17.52 12.73 11.28
N GLY A 209 18.68 13.08 11.84
CA GLY A 209 18.99 14.42 12.34
C GLY A 209 18.45 14.69 13.75
N GLU A 210 18.80 15.85 14.30
CA GLU A 210 18.56 16.20 15.71
C GLU A 210 17.19 16.85 15.97
N ARG A 211 16.49 17.25 14.90
CA ARG A 211 15.23 17.98 14.99
C ARG A 211 14.09 17.11 15.52
N GLY A 212 13.33 17.64 16.47
CA GLY A 212 12.15 16.97 17.06
C GLY A 212 12.48 15.94 18.15
N ILE A 213 13.76 15.71 18.47
CA ILE A 213 14.16 14.72 19.49
C ILE A 213 13.59 15.05 20.87
N GLU A 214 13.58 16.33 21.27
CA GLU A 214 13.08 16.73 22.59
C GLU A 214 11.58 16.40 22.76
N GLY A 215 10.74 16.60 21.75
CA GLY A 215 9.35 16.14 21.79
C GLY A 215 9.22 14.63 21.88
N MET A 216 10.09 13.88 21.18
CA MET A 216 10.10 12.41 21.32
C MET A 216 10.50 11.97 22.73
N ILE A 217 11.43 12.67 23.40
CA ILE A 217 11.81 12.44 24.79
C ILE A 217 10.62 12.71 25.71
N ILE A 218 9.89 13.82 25.50
CA ILE A 218 8.66 14.15 26.25
C ILE A 218 7.62 13.04 26.11
N ALA A 219 7.42 12.51 24.89
CA ALA A 219 6.51 11.39 24.67
C ALA A 219 6.94 10.10 25.38
N ALA A 220 8.25 9.79 25.38
CA ALA A 220 8.79 8.63 26.09
C ALA A 220 8.64 8.78 27.61
N GLU A 221 8.87 9.98 28.15
CA GLU A 221 8.70 10.30 29.56
C GLU A 221 7.23 10.15 29.98
N TYR A 222 6.32 10.70 29.17
CA TYR A 222 4.88 10.58 29.39
C TYR A 222 4.45 9.11 29.37
N ALA A 223 4.88 8.33 28.39
CA ALA A 223 4.59 6.90 28.31
C ALA A 223 5.03 6.15 29.58
N ARG A 224 6.24 6.44 30.08
CA ARG A 224 6.79 5.82 31.29
C ARG A 224 6.02 6.21 32.54
N LYS A 225 5.70 7.50 32.71
CA LYS A 225 5.00 8.02 33.91
C LYS A 225 3.57 7.49 33.98
N GLU A 226 2.86 7.48 32.85
CA GLU A 226 1.46 7.04 32.76
C GLU A 226 1.31 5.53 32.52
N LYS A 227 2.43 4.79 32.42
CA LYS A 227 2.48 3.34 32.16
C LYS A 227 1.79 2.93 30.85
N ILE A 228 1.91 3.77 29.83
CA ILE A 228 1.41 3.51 28.48
C ILE A 228 2.46 2.66 27.74
N PRO A 229 2.06 1.57 27.05
CA PRO A 229 2.96 0.80 26.19
C PRO A 229 3.73 1.68 25.21
N TYR A 230 5.05 1.49 25.17
CA TYR A 230 5.96 2.26 24.32
C TYR A 230 6.70 1.35 23.35
N LEU A 231 6.70 1.69 22.06
CA LEU A 231 7.51 1.05 21.03
C LEU A 231 8.46 2.07 20.38
N GLY A 232 9.74 1.99 20.72
CA GLY A 232 10.79 2.80 20.11
C GLY A 232 11.53 2.03 19.01
N ILE A 233 11.55 2.54 17.79
CA ILE A 233 12.25 1.92 16.64
C ILE A 233 13.47 2.75 16.30
N CYS A 234 14.67 2.15 16.35
CA CYS A 234 15.94 2.80 16.03
C CYS A 234 16.14 4.09 16.87
N LEU A 235 15.87 5.28 16.31
CA LEU A 235 15.89 6.54 17.05
C LEU A 235 14.95 6.51 18.25
N GLY A 236 13.75 5.91 18.13
CA GLY A 236 12.85 5.79 19.28
C GLY A 236 13.45 4.99 20.44
N MET A 237 14.26 3.96 20.16
CA MET A 237 14.98 3.25 21.21
C MET A 237 16.05 4.14 21.86
N GLN A 238 16.78 4.92 21.06
CA GLN A 238 17.79 5.86 21.55
C GLN A 238 17.15 6.93 22.44
N VAL A 239 16.02 7.49 22.01
CA VAL A 239 15.19 8.45 22.77
C VAL A 239 14.80 7.88 24.13
N ALA A 240 14.35 6.62 24.20
CA ALA A 240 14.00 6.00 25.48
C ALA A 240 15.20 5.88 26.43
N VAL A 241 16.40 5.62 25.90
CA VAL A 241 17.64 5.59 26.69
C VAL A 241 18.01 6.98 27.20
N ILE A 242 17.91 8.00 26.34
CA ILE A 242 18.19 9.40 26.69
C ILE A 242 17.22 9.88 27.77
N GLU A 243 15.92 9.62 27.60
CA GLU A 243 14.89 9.95 28.59
C GLU A 243 15.23 9.36 29.96
N ASN A 244 15.58 8.08 30.00
CA ASN A 244 15.90 7.41 31.25
C ASN A 244 17.17 7.97 31.90
N ALA A 245 18.21 8.22 31.10
CA ALA A 245 19.46 8.81 31.56
C ALA A 245 19.23 10.19 32.19
N ARG A 246 18.43 11.05 31.54
CA ARG A 246 18.10 12.39 32.05
C ARG A 246 17.22 12.33 33.30
N ASN A 247 16.11 11.60 33.25
CA ASN A 247 15.05 11.70 34.25
C ASN A 247 15.17 10.74 35.43
N ILE A 248 15.89 9.62 35.28
CA ILE A 248 16.07 8.63 36.35
C ILE A 248 17.49 8.66 36.92
N LEU A 249 18.50 8.80 36.05
CA LEU A 249 19.90 8.84 36.48
C LEU A 249 20.44 10.25 36.73
N GLY A 250 19.70 11.30 36.36
CA GLY A 250 20.10 12.69 36.57
C GLY A 250 21.20 13.18 35.62
N LEU A 251 21.40 12.50 34.48
CA LEU A 251 22.39 12.89 33.47
C LEU A 251 21.77 13.92 32.50
N GLU A 252 21.58 15.15 32.98
CA GLU A 252 20.84 16.21 32.27
C GLU A 252 21.33 16.48 30.83
N ASN A 253 22.62 16.28 30.56
CA ASN A 253 23.25 16.53 29.25
C ASN A 253 23.34 15.29 28.34
N ALA A 254 22.69 14.18 28.68
CA ALA A 254 22.66 13.00 27.81
C ALA A 254 21.92 13.32 26.49
N HIS A 255 22.46 12.88 25.35
CA HIS A 255 21.89 13.05 24.01
C HIS A 255 22.31 11.89 23.11
#